data_AF-A0A9E5Z299-F1
#
_entry.id   AF-A0A9E5Z299-F1
#
_cell.length_a   1.000
_cell.length_b   1.000
_cell.length_c   1.000
_cell.angle_alpha   90.00
_cell.angle_beta   90.00
_cell.angle_gamma   90.00
#
_symmetry.space_group_name_H-M   'P 1'
#
loop_
_entity.id
_entity.type
_entity.pdbx_description
1 polymer ?
#
loop_
_entity_poly.entity_id
_entity_poly.type
_entity_poly.pdbx_seq_one_letter_code
_entity_poly.pdbx_strand_id
1 'polypeptide(L)'
;MSSTTIVTLAIAVLMVLGLGVVLTASRRSDTSGVGSLSRETRKRDRSVAKNAILSARQVESQASMSRSTTVAVLPSAEIAPWVAPDAEALGVTRRAFLNRATVTLMSASLAGFAASLIAFLWKGAEGGFGSKVTAGKIDDVIGQIRSGGGFLYMPEARAWVTEYPKEAISKAEVAYGKQGSVFAGMSAGVVALYQKCPHLGCRVPNCITSQWFECPCHGSQYNRVGEKKGGPAPRGMDHFGVSVNNGIMVIDTGAIFGGAPIGTNTTGQEAEGPHCIGLTGGH
;
A
#
# COMPACT_ATOMS: atom_id res chain seq x y z
N MET A 1 -16.12 -11.10 -8.34
CA MET A 1 -16.53 -9.91 -7.58
C MET A 1 -15.91 -8.70 -8.25
N SER A 2 -16.69 -7.66 -8.55
CA SER A 2 -16.16 -6.44 -9.17
C SER A 2 -15.22 -5.73 -8.20
N SER A 3 -14.23 -5.00 -8.71
CA SER A 3 -13.32 -4.21 -7.86
C SER A 3 -14.09 -3.24 -6.96
N THR A 4 -15.24 -2.74 -7.43
CA THR A 4 -16.17 -1.94 -6.63
C THR A 4 -16.78 -2.70 -5.44
N THR A 5 -17.11 -3.99 -5.58
CA THR A 5 -17.66 -4.78 -4.46
C THR A 5 -16.61 -5.12 -3.40
N ILE A 6 -15.34 -5.26 -3.80
CA ILE A 6 -14.23 -5.50 -2.85
C ILE A 6 -13.95 -4.24 -2.04
N VAL A 7 -13.92 -3.08 -2.69
CA VAL A 7 -13.68 -1.79 -2.03
C VAL A 7 -14.81 -1.43 -1.06
N THR A 8 -16.07 -1.65 -1.43
CA THR A 8 -17.20 -1.35 -0.53
C THR A 8 -17.21 -2.25 0.70
N LEU A 9 -16.89 -3.55 0.55
CA LEU A 9 -16.79 -4.47 1.68
C LEU A 9 -15.62 -4.10 2.61
N ALA A 10 -14.47 -3.71 2.07
CA ALA A 10 -13.32 -3.28 2.88
C ALA A 10 -13.63 -2.03 3.71
N ILE A 11 -14.32 -1.04 3.12
CA ILE A 11 -14.74 0.18 3.82
C ILE A 11 -15.75 -0.15 4.94
N ALA A 12 -16.72 -1.03 4.67
CA ALA A 12 -17.72 -1.44 5.65
C ALA A 12 -17.08 -2.14 6.86
N VAL A 13 -16.11 -3.04 6.64
CA VAL A 13 -15.40 -3.73 7.72
C VAL A 13 -14.60 -2.75 8.59
N LEU A 14 -13.92 -1.78 7.98
CA LEU A 14 -13.16 -0.76 8.71
C LEU A 14 -14.06 0.16 9.56
N MET A 15 -15.24 0.52 9.04
CA MET A 15 -16.23 1.31 9.79
C MET A 15 -16.74 0.55 11.03
N VAL A 16 -17.01 -0.75 10.90
CA VAL A 16 -17.48 -1.59 12.02
C VAL A 16 -16.38 -1.77 13.07
N LEU A 17 -15.13 -2.01 12.66
CA LEU A 17 -14.00 -2.10 13.59
C LEU A 17 -13.75 -0.77 14.31
N GLY A 18 -13.81 0.35 13.60
CA GLY A 18 -13.70 1.69 14.20
C GLY A 18 -14.78 1.95 15.25
N LEU A 19 -16.04 1.59 14.95
CA LEU A 19 -17.15 1.72 15.90
C LEU A 19 -16.95 0.82 17.13
N GLY A 20 -16.43 -0.40 16.95
CA GLY A 20 -16.11 -1.32 18.05
C GLY A 20 -15.04 -0.77 19.00
N VAL A 21 -14.02 -0.09 18.48
CA VAL A 21 -12.98 0.55 19.31
C VAL A 21 -13.54 1.74 20.07
N VAL A 22 -14.37 2.57 19.44
CA VAL A 22 -15.00 3.72 20.11
C VAL A 22 -15.95 3.27 21.24
N LEU A 23 -16.78 2.24 20.99
CA LEU A 23 -17.72 1.72 21.98
C LEU A 23 -17.04 0.99 23.15
N THR A 24 -15.89 0.36 22.91
CA THR A 24 -15.10 -0.29 23.97
C THR A 24 -14.30 0.72 24.78
N ALA A 25 -13.76 1.77 24.14
CA ALA A 25 -13.09 2.86 24.83
C ALA A 25 -14.06 3.73 25.64
N SER A 26 -15.27 3.99 25.14
CA SER A 26 -16.27 4.79 25.85
C SER A 26 -16.89 4.07 27.07
N ARG A 27 -16.69 2.76 27.20
CA ARG A 27 -17.18 1.94 28.32
C ARG A 27 -16.21 1.79 29.48
N ARG A 28 -14.96 2.26 29.37
CA ARG A 28 -14.03 2.33 30.51
C ARG A 28 -14.15 3.69 31.20
N SER A 29 -15.16 3.82 32.05
CA SER A 29 -15.26 4.88 33.05
C SER A 29 -15.15 4.27 34.44
N ASP A 30 -13.97 3.77 34.80
CA ASP A 30 -13.63 3.45 36.19
C ASP A 30 -12.31 4.09 36.54
N THR A 31 -12.39 5.35 36.97
CA THR A 31 -11.41 5.93 37.88
C THR A 31 -12.15 6.31 39.15
N SER A 32 -12.41 5.33 40.01
CA SER A 32 -12.80 5.56 41.40
C SER A 32 -11.58 6.10 42.16
N GLY A 33 -11.38 7.42 42.08
CA GLY A 33 -10.41 8.15 42.88
C GLY A 33 -10.85 8.27 44.33
N VAL A 34 -10.95 7.17 45.06
CA VAL A 34 -11.12 7.14 46.53
C VAL A 34 -10.05 6.24 47.12
N GLY A 35 -8.86 6.82 47.30
CA GLY A 35 -7.78 6.20 48.05
C GLY A 35 -8.21 5.96 49.50
N SER A 36 -8.03 4.75 49.98
CA SER A 36 -8.20 4.41 51.39
C SER A 36 -7.17 5.18 52.22
N LEU A 37 -7.64 6.05 53.12
CA LEU A 37 -6.76 6.73 54.07
C LEU A 37 -6.08 5.70 54.97
N SER A 38 -4.77 5.82 55.14
CA SER A 38 -3.99 4.91 55.97
C SER A 38 -4.41 5.02 57.44
N ARG A 39 -4.25 3.91 58.19
CA ARG A 39 -4.57 3.86 59.63
C ARG A 39 -3.83 4.94 60.43
N GLU A 40 -2.69 5.39 59.94
CA GLU A 40 -1.88 6.42 60.59
C GLU A 40 -2.50 7.82 60.49
N THR A 41 -3.16 8.14 59.37
CA THR A 41 -3.88 9.41 59.19
C THR A 41 -5.08 9.50 60.13
N ARG A 42 -5.84 8.39 60.27
CA ARG A 42 -6.98 8.31 61.21
C ARG A 42 -6.55 8.40 62.67
N LYS A 43 -5.34 7.92 63.02
CA LYS A 43 -4.83 7.94 64.39
C LYS A 43 -4.36 9.34 64.80
N ARG A 44 -3.76 10.10 63.86
CA ARG A 44 -3.35 11.49 64.08
C ARG A 44 -4.53 12.45 64.30
N ASP A 45 -5.59 12.33 63.48
CA ASP A 45 -6.80 13.16 63.66
C ASP A 45 -7.48 12.92 65.02
N ARG A 46 -7.45 11.66 65.50
CA ARG A 46 -8.00 11.31 66.81
C ARG A 46 -7.18 11.87 67.99
N SER A 47 -5.87 12.10 67.81
CA SER A 47 -5.02 12.71 68.84
C SER A 47 -5.13 14.24 68.88
N VAL A 48 -5.45 14.90 67.76
CA VAL A 48 -5.63 16.36 67.71
C VAL A 48 -6.92 16.79 68.42
N ALA A 49 -7.97 15.96 68.36
CA ALA A 49 -9.25 16.24 69.02
C ALA A 49 -9.20 16.22 70.57
N LYS A 50 -8.08 15.81 71.18
CA LYS A 50 -7.95 15.72 72.66
C LYS A 50 -7.37 16.95 73.34
N ASN A 51 -6.77 17.90 72.60
CA ASN A 51 -6.12 19.08 73.18
C ASN A 51 -6.71 20.39 72.62
N ALA A 52 -8.03 20.55 72.67
CA ALA A 52 -8.70 21.82 72.41
C ALA A 52 -9.28 22.39 73.71
N ILE A 53 -8.70 23.51 74.11
CA ILE A 53 -9.10 24.42 75.19
C ILE A 53 -10.49 24.98 74.84
N LEU A 54 -11.43 24.88 75.80
CA LEU A 54 -12.87 25.14 75.67
C LEU A 54 -13.60 24.15 74.76
N SER A 55 -14.65 23.49 75.28
CA SER A 55 -15.44 22.57 74.47
C SER A 55 -16.10 23.32 73.32
N ALA A 56 -16.12 22.74 72.12
CA ALA A 56 -16.78 23.32 70.95
C ALA A 56 -18.21 23.78 71.24
N ARG A 57 -18.91 23.07 72.14
CA ARG A 57 -20.24 23.45 72.65
C ARG A 57 -20.28 24.80 73.36
N GLN A 58 -19.23 25.18 74.10
CA GLN A 58 -19.18 26.46 74.81
C GLN A 58 -18.89 27.63 73.88
N VAL A 59 -18.10 27.39 72.82
CA VAL A 59 -17.87 28.40 71.77
C VAL A 59 -19.14 28.59 70.94
N GLU A 60 -19.84 27.51 70.60
CA GLU A 60 -21.15 27.57 69.93
C GLU A 60 -22.22 28.23 70.80
N SER A 61 -22.24 27.99 72.13
CA SER A 61 -23.20 28.63 73.04
C SER A 61 -22.93 30.13 73.19
N GLN A 62 -21.67 30.57 73.26
CA GLN A 62 -21.36 32.00 73.29
C GLN A 62 -21.62 32.69 71.94
N ALA A 63 -21.34 32.02 70.82
CA ALA A 63 -21.63 32.53 69.48
C ALA A 63 -23.14 32.65 69.20
N SER A 64 -23.95 31.74 69.76
CA SER A 64 -25.41 31.80 69.67
C SER A 64 -26.02 32.85 70.59
N MET A 65 -25.48 33.06 71.80
CA MET A 65 -25.94 34.12 72.72
C MET A 65 -25.56 35.54 72.28
N SER A 66 -24.46 35.70 71.53
CA SER A 66 -24.02 37.00 70.98
C SER A 66 -24.69 37.37 69.65
N ARG A 67 -25.49 36.47 69.06
CA ARG A 67 -26.18 36.71 67.80
C ARG A 67 -27.49 37.46 68.05
N SER A 68 -27.46 38.78 67.88
CA SER A 68 -28.67 39.60 67.73
C SER A 68 -29.58 39.00 66.64
N THR A 69 -30.83 38.69 66.97
CA THR A 69 -31.82 38.06 66.08
C THR A 69 -32.50 39.03 65.12
N THR A 70 -32.04 40.29 65.05
CA THR A 70 -32.49 41.24 64.02
C THR A 70 -31.71 41.04 62.73
N VAL A 71 -31.98 39.94 62.04
CA VAL A 71 -31.61 39.83 60.62
C VAL A 71 -32.59 40.70 59.85
N ALA A 72 -32.10 41.78 59.23
CA ALA A 72 -32.91 42.54 58.28
C ALA A 72 -33.38 41.58 57.19
N VAL A 73 -34.69 41.34 57.12
CA VAL A 73 -35.30 40.60 56.02
C VAL A 73 -35.14 41.48 54.79
N LEU A 74 -34.09 41.22 54.01
CA LEU A 74 -34.00 41.75 52.66
C LEU A 74 -35.28 41.35 51.92
N PRO A 75 -35.98 42.29 51.25
CA PRO A 75 -37.15 41.92 50.47
C PRO A 75 -36.73 40.80 49.51
N SER A 76 -37.56 39.76 49.42
CA SER A 76 -37.32 38.63 48.52
C SER A 76 -37.21 39.17 47.11
N ALA A 77 -35.98 39.41 46.65
CA ALA A 77 -35.72 39.85 45.30
C ALA A 77 -36.28 38.78 44.38
N GLU A 78 -37.27 39.17 43.58
CA GLU A 78 -37.89 38.30 42.59
C GLU A 78 -36.76 37.78 41.69
N ILE A 79 -36.52 36.47 41.73
CA ILE A 79 -35.41 35.85 41.01
C ILE A 79 -35.67 36.15 39.54
N ALA A 80 -34.86 37.04 38.95
CA ALA A 80 -35.01 37.41 37.56
C ALA A 80 -35.01 36.12 36.72
N PRO A 81 -36.03 35.89 35.87
CA PRO A 81 -36.10 34.69 35.08
C PRO A 81 -34.83 34.63 34.22
N TRP A 82 -34.11 33.52 34.30
CA TRP A 82 -32.89 33.34 33.52
C TRP A 82 -33.23 33.46 32.03
N VAL A 83 -32.70 34.50 31.40
CA VAL A 83 -32.78 34.68 29.95
C VAL A 83 -31.50 34.12 29.37
N ALA A 84 -31.62 33.16 28.46
CA ALA A 84 -30.47 32.63 27.75
C ALA A 84 -29.73 33.79 27.04
N PRO A 85 -28.41 33.93 27.21
CA PRO A 85 -27.65 34.94 26.48
C PRO A 85 -27.84 34.72 24.97
N ASP A 86 -27.98 35.81 24.21
CA ASP A 86 -28.17 35.71 22.76
C ASP A 86 -26.96 35.02 22.10
N ALA A 87 -27.22 34.28 21.01
CA ALA A 87 -26.21 33.48 20.33
C ALA A 87 -25.11 34.30 19.64
N GLU A 88 -25.40 35.53 19.22
CA GLU A 88 -24.48 36.49 18.61
C GLU A 88 -23.54 37.09 19.66
N ALA A 89 -24.04 37.36 20.88
CA ALA A 89 -23.25 37.83 22.02
C ALA A 89 -22.28 36.76 22.58
N LEU A 90 -22.66 35.47 22.51
CA LEU A 90 -21.82 34.36 22.96
C LEU A 90 -20.72 33.96 21.96
N GLY A 91 -20.89 34.28 20.68
CA GLY A 91 -19.94 33.92 19.62
C GLY A 91 -19.54 32.44 19.65
N VAL A 92 -18.25 32.16 19.84
CA VAL A 92 -17.75 30.80 20.06
C VAL A 92 -17.58 30.52 21.55
N THR A 93 -18.44 29.66 22.09
CA THR A 93 -18.30 29.22 23.49
C THR A 93 -16.99 28.46 23.71
N ARG A 94 -16.43 28.51 24.92
CA ARG A 94 -15.22 27.76 25.30
C ARG A 94 -15.33 26.26 24.96
N ARG A 95 -16.52 25.68 25.18
CA ARG A 95 -16.82 24.28 24.84
C ARG A 95 -16.80 24.03 23.33
N ALA A 96 -17.40 24.94 22.55
CA ALA A 96 -17.38 24.85 21.10
C ALA A 96 -15.96 24.96 20.54
N PHE A 97 -15.15 25.88 21.09
CA PHE A 97 -13.74 26.02 20.72
C PHE A 97 -12.95 24.74 21.01
N LEU A 98 -13.04 24.21 22.23
CA LEU A 98 -12.28 23.00 22.63
C LEU A 98 -12.71 21.76 21.84
N ASN A 99 -14.01 21.59 21.57
CA ASN A 99 -14.51 20.47 20.78
C ASN A 99 -14.03 20.57 19.33
N ARG A 100 -14.12 21.76 18.71
CA ARG A 100 -13.62 21.99 17.35
C ARG A 100 -12.12 21.73 17.28
N ALA A 101 -11.34 22.32 18.19
CA ALA A 101 -9.89 22.11 18.25
C ALA A 101 -9.51 20.63 18.41
N THR A 102 -10.18 19.90 19.31
CA THR A 102 -9.92 18.47 19.55
C THR A 102 -10.23 17.63 18.31
N VAL A 103 -11.39 17.85 17.69
CA VAL A 103 -11.77 17.13 16.47
C VAL A 103 -10.82 17.46 15.32
N THR A 104 -10.49 18.74 15.12
CA THR A 104 -9.57 19.15 14.05
C THR A 104 -8.18 18.54 14.23
N LEU A 105 -7.61 18.57 15.45
CA LEU A 105 -6.30 17.98 15.72
C LEU A 105 -6.31 16.46 15.55
N MET A 106 -7.35 15.79 16.06
CA MET A 106 -7.50 14.34 15.90
C MET A 106 -7.63 13.97 14.41
N SER A 107 -8.50 14.64 13.67
CA SER A 107 -8.68 14.41 12.23
C SER A 107 -7.40 14.68 11.44
N ALA A 108 -6.66 15.75 11.74
CA ALA A 108 -5.39 16.04 11.09
C ALA A 108 -4.35 14.94 11.36
N SER A 109 -4.27 14.44 12.60
CA SER A 109 -3.38 13.34 12.98
C SER A 109 -3.72 12.04 12.24
N LEU A 110 -4.99 11.63 12.25
CA LEU A 110 -5.43 10.44 11.51
C LEU A 110 -5.22 10.57 10.00
N ALA A 111 -5.47 11.75 9.43
CA ALA A 111 -5.26 11.99 8.01
C ALA A 111 -3.77 11.90 7.64
N GLY A 112 -2.88 12.48 8.45
CA GLY A 112 -1.43 12.36 8.25
C GLY A 112 -0.95 10.92 8.34
N PHE A 113 -1.45 10.15 9.32
CA PHE A 113 -1.13 8.73 9.44
C PHE A 113 -1.65 7.92 8.25
N ALA A 114 -2.90 8.14 7.83
CA ALA A 114 -3.46 7.47 6.65
C ALA A 114 -2.68 7.79 5.37
N ALA A 115 -2.29 9.06 5.18
CA ALA A 115 -1.43 9.47 4.08
C ALA A 115 -0.07 8.75 4.11
N SER A 116 0.52 8.55 5.30
CA SER A 116 1.77 7.81 5.44
C SER A 116 1.65 6.32 5.07
N LEU A 117 0.52 5.68 5.41
CA LEU A 117 0.24 4.29 5.01
C LEU A 117 0.07 4.18 3.49
N ILE A 118 -0.63 5.14 2.87
CA ILE A 118 -0.79 5.18 1.42
C ILE A 118 0.57 5.42 0.75
N ALA A 119 1.37 6.34 1.26
CA ALA A 119 2.71 6.62 0.74
C ALA A 119 3.64 5.41 0.87
N PHE A 120 3.54 4.65 1.97
CA PHE A 120 4.29 3.40 2.15
C PHE A 120 3.90 2.32 1.13
N LEU A 121 2.62 2.23 0.78
CA LEU A 121 2.12 1.32 -0.25
C LEU A 121 2.39 1.82 -1.67
N TRP A 122 2.67 3.11 -1.84
CA TRP A 122 3.03 3.69 -3.13
C TRP A 122 4.49 3.37 -3.43
N LYS A 123 4.71 2.55 -4.46
CA LYS A 123 6.05 2.13 -4.84
C LYS A 123 6.90 3.36 -5.20
N GLY A 124 7.90 3.65 -4.36
CA GLY A 124 8.95 4.62 -4.65
C GLY A 124 9.72 4.22 -5.92
N ALA A 125 9.90 5.19 -6.82
CA ALA A 125 10.55 5.01 -8.10
C ALA A 125 12.07 5.08 -7.93
N GLU A 126 12.73 4.01 -7.47
CA GLU A 126 14.18 3.89 -7.64
C GLU A 126 14.64 2.45 -7.40
N GLY A 127 15.20 1.84 -8.45
CA GLY A 127 15.83 0.51 -8.42
C GLY A 127 14.87 -0.68 -8.66
N GLY A 128 15.24 -1.55 -9.61
CA GLY A 128 14.58 -2.83 -9.86
C GLY A 128 13.46 -2.81 -10.91
N PHE A 129 12.65 -3.88 -10.92
CA PHE A 129 11.56 -4.08 -11.88
C PHE A 129 10.59 -2.89 -11.92
N GLY A 130 10.28 -2.34 -13.10
CA GLY A 130 9.54 -1.08 -13.29
C GLY A 130 10.44 0.15 -13.43
N SER A 131 11.76 -0.05 -13.57
CA SER A 131 12.75 1.00 -13.86
C SER A 131 13.79 0.48 -14.86
N LYS A 132 14.83 1.27 -15.15
CA LYS A 132 15.92 0.86 -16.04
C LYS A 132 16.90 -0.07 -15.32
N VAL A 133 17.06 -1.29 -15.83
CA VAL A 133 17.96 -2.32 -15.32
C VAL A 133 19.17 -2.41 -16.23
N THR A 134 20.38 -2.23 -15.68
CA THR A 134 21.62 -2.36 -16.44
C THR A 134 21.96 -3.84 -16.60
N ALA A 135 22.04 -4.32 -17.84
CA ALA A 135 22.36 -5.71 -18.14
C ALA A 135 23.86 -6.00 -18.24
N GLY A 136 24.68 -4.95 -18.42
CA GLY A 136 26.13 -5.07 -18.57
C GLY A 136 26.56 -4.82 -20.02
N LYS A 137 27.76 -5.27 -20.39
CA LYS A 137 28.24 -5.13 -21.77
C LYS A 137 27.49 -6.07 -22.70
N ILE A 138 27.12 -5.58 -23.88
CA ILE A 138 26.32 -6.36 -24.83
C ILE A 138 27.05 -7.63 -25.30
N ASP A 139 28.36 -7.57 -25.51
CA ASP A 139 29.14 -8.74 -25.93
C ASP A 139 29.15 -9.85 -24.87
N ASP A 140 29.26 -9.46 -23.59
CA ASP A 140 29.20 -10.40 -22.47
C ASP A 140 27.80 -11.01 -22.35
N VAL A 141 26.75 -10.20 -22.54
CA VAL A 141 25.35 -10.67 -22.57
C VAL A 141 25.14 -11.68 -23.69
N ILE A 142 25.61 -11.40 -24.91
CA ILE A 142 25.53 -12.33 -26.04
C ILE A 142 26.33 -13.61 -25.75
N GLY A 143 27.52 -13.50 -25.16
CA GLY A 143 28.30 -14.64 -24.71
C GLY A 143 27.54 -15.52 -23.72
N GLN A 144 26.88 -14.91 -22.74
CA GLN A 144 26.05 -15.61 -21.76
C GLN A 144 24.84 -16.30 -22.42
N ILE A 145 24.14 -15.62 -23.33
CA ILE A 145 23.02 -16.21 -24.09
C ILE A 145 23.48 -17.47 -24.82
N ARG A 146 24.61 -17.42 -25.52
CA ARG A 146 25.15 -18.56 -26.27
C ARG A 146 25.58 -19.70 -25.34
N SER A 147 26.20 -19.38 -24.20
CA SER A 147 26.55 -20.38 -23.18
C SER A 147 25.34 -21.05 -22.53
N GLY A 148 24.22 -20.31 -22.41
CA GLY A 148 22.94 -20.79 -21.89
C GLY A 148 22.08 -21.54 -22.90
N GLY A 149 22.67 -21.97 -24.03
CA GLY A 149 21.94 -22.68 -25.08
C GLY A 149 20.91 -21.80 -25.78
N GLY A 150 21.20 -20.50 -25.92
CA GLY A 150 20.37 -19.55 -26.65
C GLY A 150 19.45 -18.68 -25.78
N PHE A 151 19.52 -18.82 -24.44
CA PHE A 151 18.68 -18.11 -23.47
C PHE A 151 19.51 -17.55 -22.32
N LEU A 152 19.17 -16.34 -21.88
CA LEU A 152 19.67 -15.75 -20.64
C LEU A 152 18.49 -15.29 -19.78
N TYR A 153 18.45 -15.71 -18.52
CA TYR A 153 17.45 -15.24 -17.57
C TYR A 153 18.01 -14.09 -16.73
N MET A 154 17.32 -12.95 -16.70
CA MET A 154 17.66 -11.80 -15.88
C MET A 154 16.61 -11.61 -14.77
N PRO A 155 16.87 -12.09 -13.54
CA PRO A 155 15.89 -12.04 -12.45
C PRO A 155 15.51 -10.60 -12.04
N GLU A 156 16.44 -9.66 -12.09
CA GLU A 156 16.24 -8.24 -11.75
C GLU A 156 15.21 -7.58 -12.67
N ALA A 157 15.25 -7.96 -13.96
CA ALA A 157 14.31 -7.49 -14.98
C ALA A 157 13.07 -8.39 -15.12
N ARG A 158 13.06 -9.57 -14.49
CA ARG A 158 12.04 -10.63 -14.70
C ARG A 158 11.86 -10.94 -16.18
N ALA A 159 12.98 -10.97 -16.90
CA ALA A 159 13.02 -11.03 -18.35
C ALA A 159 13.89 -12.17 -18.84
N TRP A 160 13.53 -12.72 -19.99
CA TRP A 160 14.40 -13.56 -20.81
C TRP A 160 15.06 -12.69 -21.86
N VAL A 161 16.37 -12.82 -22.03
CA VAL A 161 17.12 -12.18 -23.10
C VAL A 161 17.58 -13.27 -24.07
N THR A 162 17.31 -13.07 -25.35
CA THR A 162 17.71 -13.98 -26.43
C THR A 162 18.35 -13.20 -27.57
N GLU A 163 19.09 -13.89 -28.42
CA GLU A 163 19.74 -13.30 -29.59
C GLU A 163 18.72 -13.13 -30.72
N TYR A 164 18.74 -11.98 -31.39
CA TYR A 164 17.94 -11.70 -32.58
C TYR A 164 18.82 -11.79 -33.83
N PRO A 165 18.45 -12.58 -34.86
CA PRO A 165 19.27 -12.74 -36.05
C PRO A 165 19.31 -11.46 -36.89
N LYS A 166 20.51 -11.04 -37.31
CA LYS A 166 20.73 -9.79 -38.07
C LYS A 166 20.10 -9.83 -39.46
N GLU A 167 19.91 -11.03 -39.99
CA GLU A 167 19.32 -11.28 -41.30
C GLU A 167 17.81 -11.00 -41.30
N ALA A 168 17.16 -11.02 -40.13
CA ALA A 168 15.72 -10.82 -39.98
C ALA A 168 15.33 -9.38 -39.65
N ILE A 169 16.29 -8.44 -39.58
CA ILE A 169 16.03 -7.04 -39.16
C ILE A 169 15.01 -6.33 -40.06
N SER A 170 15.03 -6.58 -41.37
CA SER A 170 14.03 -6.01 -42.28
C SER A 170 12.60 -6.45 -41.95
N LYS A 171 12.41 -7.71 -41.52
CA LYS A 171 11.12 -8.20 -41.04
C LYS A 171 10.80 -7.67 -39.65
N ALA A 172 11.81 -7.51 -38.80
CA ALA A 172 11.66 -6.88 -37.49
C ALA A 172 11.17 -5.44 -37.59
N GLU A 173 11.66 -4.68 -38.57
CA GLU A 173 11.25 -3.29 -38.79
C GLU A 173 9.75 -3.20 -39.13
N VAL A 174 9.25 -4.11 -39.98
CA VAL A 174 7.82 -4.16 -40.33
C VAL A 174 6.96 -4.52 -39.11
N ALA A 175 7.40 -5.50 -38.30
CA ALA A 175 6.61 -6.00 -37.16
C ALA A 175 6.70 -5.11 -35.91
N TYR A 176 7.89 -4.58 -35.62
CA TYR A 176 8.24 -3.90 -34.37
C TYR A 176 8.70 -2.45 -34.56
N GLY A 177 8.78 -1.91 -35.79
CA GLY A 177 9.29 -0.56 -36.04
C GLY A 177 8.49 0.56 -35.35
N LYS A 178 7.21 0.32 -35.04
CA LYS A 178 6.39 1.23 -34.21
C LYS A 178 6.81 1.25 -32.73
N GLN A 179 7.51 0.21 -32.28
CA GLN A 179 8.03 0.05 -30.92
C GLN A 179 9.54 0.34 -30.92
N GLY A 180 9.90 1.63 -31.02
CA GLY A 180 11.28 2.06 -31.28
C GLY A 180 12.35 1.46 -30.35
N SER A 181 12.09 1.36 -29.05
CA SER A 181 13.04 0.76 -28.09
C SER A 181 13.13 -0.76 -28.17
N VAL A 182 12.09 -1.45 -28.65
CA VAL A 182 12.14 -2.90 -28.89
C VAL A 182 12.95 -3.17 -30.15
N PHE A 183 12.65 -2.43 -31.23
CA PHE A 183 13.37 -2.53 -32.49
C PHE A 183 14.86 -2.14 -32.34
N ALA A 184 15.18 -1.17 -31.50
CA ALA A 184 16.57 -0.82 -31.19
C ALA A 184 17.34 -1.99 -30.56
N GLY A 185 16.72 -2.74 -29.64
CA GLY A 185 17.28 -3.97 -29.10
C GLY A 185 17.53 -5.01 -30.19
N MET A 186 16.51 -5.29 -30.99
CA MET A 186 16.60 -6.27 -32.09
C MET A 186 17.69 -5.90 -33.08
N SER A 187 17.82 -4.62 -33.43
CA SER A 187 18.89 -4.07 -34.27
C SER A 187 20.28 -4.23 -33.66
N ALA A 188 20.38 -4.21 -32.32
CA ALA A 188 21.60 -4.53 -31.58
C ALA A 188 21.84 -6.05 -31.45
N GLY A 189 20.95 -6.90 -32.00
CA GLY A 189 21.07 -8.35 -32.01
C GLY A 189 20.50 -9.05 -30.78
N VAL A 190 19.69 -8.37 -29.96
CA VAL A 190 19.13 -8.93 -28.73
C VAL A 190 17.66 -8.59 -28.57
N VAL A 191 16.91 -9.43 -27.86
CA VAL A 191 15.52 -9.15 -27.52
C VAL A 191 15.30 -9.45 -26.05
N ALA A 192 14.63 -8.54 -25.34
CA ALA A 192 14.27 -8.69 -23.94
C ALA A 192 12.77 -8.96 -23.82
N LEU A 193 12.42 -10.17 -23.39
CA LEU A 193 11.07 -10.68 -23.28
C LEU A 193 10.62 -10.72 -21.84
N TYR A 194 9.44 -10.19 -21.56
CA TYR A 194 8.85 -10.32 -20.25
C TYR A 194 8.44 -11.77 -20.00
N GLN A 195 8.89 -12.37 -18.89
CA GLN A 195 8.57 -13.76 -18.55
C GLN A 195 7.07 -14.03 -18.28
N LYS A 196 6.21 -13.02 -18.37
CA LYS A 196 4.78 -13.10 -18.06
C LYS A 196 4.00 -13.53 -19.30
N CYS A 197 3.24 -14.61 -19.18
CA CYS A 197 2.38 -15.11 -20.25
C CYS A 197 1.23 -14.12 -20.54
N PRO A 198 1.04 -13.67 -21.79
CA PRO A 198 -0.09 -12.84 -22.21
C PRO A 198 -1.48 -13.45 -22.03
N HIS A 199 -1.59 -14.75 -21.72
CA HIS A 199 -2.87 -15.39 -21.43
C HIS A 199 -3.44 -14.92 -20.08
N LEU A 200 -2.89 -15.42 -18.97
CA LEU A 200 -3.36 -15.12 -17.61
C LEU A 200 -2.21 -14.74 -16.65
N GLY A 201 -1.00 -14.55 -17.16
CA GLY A 201 0.12 -14.02 -16.38
C GLY A 201 1.03 -15.05 -15.68
N CYS A 202 0.88 -16.35 -15.96
CA CYS A 202 1.84 -17.35 -15.52
C CYS A 202 3.27 -17.02 -15.96
N ARG A 203 4.28 -17.47 -15.21
CA ARG A 203 5.68 -17.41 -15.65
C ARG A 203 5.92 -18.42 -16.78
N VAL A 204 6.52 -17.96 -17.87
CA VAL A 204 6.88 -18.79 -19.03
C VAL A 204 8.35 -19.23 -18.91
N PRO A 205 8.65 -20.54 -18.76
CA PRO A 205 9.99 -21.07 -18.85
C PRO A 205 10.44 -21.23 -20.31
N ASN A 206 11.74 -21.36 -20.53
CA ASN A 206 12.30 -21.82 -21.79
C ASN A 206 12.31 -23.35 -21.86
N CYS A 207 12.26 -23.88 -23.08
CA CYS A 207 12.43 -25.28 -23.39
C CYS A 207 13.71 -25.46 -24.21
N ILE A 208 14.68 -26.18 -23.66
CA ILE A 208 15.99 -26.37 -24.30
C ILE A 208 15.88 -27.24 -25.55
N THR A 209 14.95 -28.21 -25.58
CA THR A 209 14.80 -29.15 -26.70
C THR A 209 14.12 -28.51 -27.91
N SER A 210 12.97 -27.85 -27.72
CA SER A 210 12.28 -27.15 -28.80
C SER A 210 12.89 -25.79 -29.13
N GLN A 211 13.77 -25.29 -28.26
CA GLN A 211 14.33 -23.94 -28.31
C GLN A 211 13.23 -22.86 -28.27
N TRP A 212 12.08 -23.14 -27.65
CA TRP A 212 10.94 -22.23 -27.55
C TRP A 212 10.63 -21.87 -26.10
N PHE A 213 9.77 -20.86 -25.89
CA PHE A 213 9.15 -20.58 -24.60
C PHE A 213 7.79 -21.29 -24.51
N GLU A 214 7.62 -22.09 -23.48
CA GLU A 214 6.48 -23.02 -23.37
C GLU A 214 5.80 -22.85 -22.01
N CYS A 215 4.60 -22.27 -22.00
CA CYS A 215 3.85 -21.98 -20.78
C CYS A 215 3.13 -23.22 -20.25
N PRO A 216 3.53 -23.76 -19.08
CA PRO A 216 2.99 -25.02 -18.56
C PRO A 216 1.54 -24.92 -18.07
N CYS A 217 1.01 -23.71 -17.87
CA CYS A 217 -0.34 -23.54 -17.33
C CYS A 217 -1.44 -23.99 -18.31
N HIS A 218 -1.31 -23.64 -19.59
CA HIS A 218 -2.36 -23.91 -20.60
C HIS A 218 -1.78 -24.17 -22.00
N GLY A 219 -0.49 -24.46 -22.14
CA GLY A 219 0.06 -24.86 -23.44
C GLY A 219 0.38 -23.73 -24.42
N SER A 220 0.49 -22.47 -23.97
CA SER A 220 0.91 -21.39 -24.91
C SER A 220 2.39 -21.50 -25.26
N GLN A 221 2.69 -21.45 -26.55
CA GLN A 221 4.04 -21.66 -27.10
C GLN A 221 4.48 -20.42 -27.88
N TYR A 222 5.74 -20.03 -27.72
CA TYR A 222 6.35 -18.88 -28.37
C TYR A 222 7.76 -19.23 -28.86
N ASN A 223 8.18 -18.70 -30.01
CA ASN A 223 9.56 -18.89 -30.49
C ASN A 223 10.58 -18.10 -29.64
N ARG A 224 11.87 -18.17 -29.98
CA ARG A 224 12.95 -17.50 -29.20
C ARG A 224 12.81 -15.99 -29.09
N VAL A 225 12.04 -15.36 -29.97
CA VAL A 225 11.82 -13.90 -29.97
C VAL A 225 10.44 -13.52 -29.40
N GLY A 226 9.72 -14.48 -28.80
CA GLY A 226 8.45 -14.27 -28.12
C GLY A 226 7.24 -14.23 -29.04
N GLU A 227 7.37 -14.55 -30.33
CA GLU A 227 6.24 -14.60 -31.26
C GLU A 227 5.42 -15.85 -31.01
N LYS A 228 4.09 -15.70 -30.97
CA LYS A 228 3.18 -16.80 -30.65
C LYS A 228 3.17 -17.85 -31.76
N LYS A 229 3.36 -19.12 -31.36
CA LYS A 229 3.27 -20.30 -32.23
C LYS A 229 2.06 -21.18 -31.92
N GLY A 230 1.63 -21.26 -30.66
CA GLY A 230 0.53 -22.15 -30.25
C GLY A 230 -0.17 -21.76 -28.95
N GLY A 231 -1.26 -22.47 -28.65
CA GLY A 231 -2.04 -22.36 -27.42
C GLY A 231 -2.97 -21.14 -27.30
N PRO A 232 -3.57 -20.94 -26.10
CA PRO A 232 -4.70 -20.00 -25.91
C PRO A 232 -4.32 -18.52 -25.78
N ALA A 233 -3.05 -18.16 -25.61
CA ALA A 233 -2.65 -16.76 -25.51
C ALA A 233 -3.10 -15.94 -26.75
N PRO A 234 -3.62 -14.71 -26.58
CA PRO A 234 -4.18 -13.95 -27.71
C PRO A 234 -3.12 -13.31 -28.62
N ARG A 235 -1.85 -13.28 -28.21
CA ARG A 235 -0.72 -12.62 -28.90
C ARG A 235 0.62 -13.17 -28.41
N GLY A 236 1.72 -12.70 -29.01
CA GLY A 236 3.10 -12.98 -28.56
C GLY A 236 3.42 -12.40 -27.17
N MET A 237 4.52 -12.85 -26.58
CA MET A 237 5.06 -12.39 -25.31
C MET A 237 5.37 -10.89 -25.34
N ASP A 238 5.20 -10.22 -24.20
CA ASP A 238 5.54 -8.80 -24.08
C ASP A 238 7.05 -8.57 -24.18
N HIS A 239 7.43 -7.44 -24.75
CA HIS A 239 8.82 -7.02 -24.90
C HIS A 239 9.11 -5.86 -23.96
N PHE A 240 10.36 -5.79 -23.49
CA PHE A 240 10.89 -4.59 -22.84
C PHE A 240 11.67 -3.74 -23.84
N GLY A 241 11.67 -2.43 -23.62
CA GLY A 241 12.56 -1.55 -24.34
C GLY A 241 14.02 -1.84 -24.02
N VAL A 242 14.88 -1.88 -25.03
CA VAL A 242 16.32 -2.05 -24.86
C VAL A 242 17.03 -0.82 -25.43
N SER A 243 18.04 -0.34 -24.71
CA SER A 243 18.94 0.70 -25.18
C SER A 243 20.38 0.25 -24.98
N VAL A 244 21.25 0.60 -25.91
CA VAL A 244 22.66 0.26 -25.86
C VAL A 244 23.45 1.55 -25.98
N ASN A 245 24.10 1.96 -24.88
CA ASN A 245 24.89 3.18 -24.81
C ASN A 245 26.33 2.81 -24.47
N ASN A 246 27.30 3.21 -25.30
CA ASN A 246 28.73 2.90 -25.12
C ASN A 246 29.00 1.39 -24.89
N GLY A 247 28.28 0.52 -25.59
CA GLY A 247 28.39 -0.94 -25.45
C GLY A 247 27.72 -1.54 -24.21
N ILE A 248 27.12 -0.71 -23.33
CA ILE A 248 26.37 -1.15 -22.17
C ILE A 248 24.89 -1.27 -22.54
N MET A 249 24.34 -2.47 -22.38
CA MET A 249 22.92 -2.76 -22.58
C MET A 249 22.14 -2.41 -21.31
N VAL A 250 21.03 -1.69 -21.50
CA VAL A 250 20.07 -1.33 -20.45
C VAL A 250 18.67 -1.74 -20.91
N ILE A 251 17.95 -2.47 -20.05
CA ILE A 251 16.58 -2.92 -20.24
C ILE A 251 15.65 -1.99 -19.46
N ASP A 252 14.72 -1.33 -20.15
CA ASP A 252 13.70 -0.51 -19.51
C ASP A 252 12.48 -1.35 -19.16
N THR A 253 12.38 -1.74 -17.88
CA THR A 253 11.25 -2.54 -17.39
C THR A 253 10.02 -1.71 -17.00
N GLY A 254 10.12 -0.37 -17.07
CA GLY A 254 8.97 0.53 -16.95
C GLY A 254 8.19 0.65 -18.26
N ALA A 255 8.85 0.44 -19.40
CA ALA A 255 8.26 0.47 -20.73
C ALA A 255 7.97 -0.96 -21.25
N ILE A 256 6.75 -1.44 -21.01
CA ILE A 256 6.27 -2.74 -21.50
C ILE A 256 5.54 -2.56 -22.83
N PHE A 257 5.97 -3.29 -23.85
CA PHE A 257 5.35 -3.28 -25.17
C PHE A 257 4.62 -4.59 -25.41
N GLY A 258 3.38 -4.49 -25.92
CA GLY A 258 2.57 -5.64 -26.28
C GLY A 258 3.25 -6.48 -27.36
N GLY A 259 3.35 -7.79 -27.13
CA GLY A 259 3.89 -8.72 -28.12
C GLY A 259 3.10 -8.73 -29.43
N ALA A 260 3.77 -9.15 -30.50
CA ALA A 260 3.23 -9.12 -31.85
C ALA A 260 1.93 -9.95 -32.01
N PRO A 261 1.04 -9.58 -32.94
CA PRO A 261 -0.20 -10.33 -33.21
C PRO A 261 0.07 -11.74 -33.72
N ILE A 262 -0.95 -12.60 -33.63
CA ILE A 262 -0.90 -13.99 -34.11
C ILE A 262 -0.52 -14.02 -35.59
N GLY A 263 0.36 -14.94 -35.96
CA GLY A 263 0.85 -15.10 -37.34
C GLY A 263 2.13 -14.31 -37.66
N THR A 264 2.60 -13.47 -36.73
CA THR A 264 3.92 -12.84 -36.86
C THR A 264 5.02 -13.90 -36.76
N ASN A 265 5.91 -13.95 -37.75
CA ASN A 265 7.05 -14.86 -37.78
C ASN A 265 8.25 -14.16 -38.44
N THR A 266 8.97 -13.34 -37.67
CA THR A 266 10.06 -12.53 -38.24
C THR A 266 11.31 -13.37 -38.49
N THR A 267 11.61 -14.33 -37.61
CA THR A 267 12.80 -15.17 -37.71
C THR A 267 12.62 -16.40 -38.60
N GLY A 268 11.38 -16.83 -38.85
CA GLY A 268 11.12 -18.11 -39.52
C GLY A 268 11.48 -19.33 -38.66
N GLN A 269 11.83 -19.14 -37.39
CA GLN A 269 12.24 -20.22 -36.50
C GLN A 269 11.06 -21.14 -36.22
N GLU A 270 11.21 -22.41 -36.56
CA GLU A 270 10.33 -23.50 -36.15
C GLU A 270 10.89 -24.22 -34.91
N ALA A 271 10.15 -25.16 -34.33
CA ALA A 271 10.62 -25.89 -33.15
C ALA A 271 11.80 -26.78 -33.55
N GLU A 272 12.93 -26.65 -32.85
CA GLU A 272 14.16 -27.37 -33.19
C GLU A 272 14.16 -28.83 -32.70
N GLY A 273 13.26 -29.15 -31.78
CA GLY A 273 13.12 -30.46 -31.16
C GLY A 273 11.79 -30.61 -30.42
N PRO A 274 11.64 -31.70 -29.64
CA PRO A 274 10.40 -31.99 -28.93
C PRO A 274 10.00 -30.88 -27.95
N HIS A 275 8.70 -30.62 -27.85
CA HIS A 275 8.16 -29.72 -26.84
C HIS A 275 8.38 -30.28 -25.43
N CYS A 276 8.71 -29.40 -24.49
CA CYS A 276 8.82 -29.72 -23.07
C CYS A 276 7.45 -29.88 -22.43
N ILE A 277 6.43 -29.18 -22.94
CA ILE A 277 5.04 -29.35 -22.54
C ILE A 277 4.32 -30.20 -23.60
N GLY A 278 4.16 -31.51 -23.33
CA GLY A 278 3.56 -32.39 -24.34
C GLY A 278 3.73 -33.90 -24.20
N LEU A 279 4.31 -34.44 -23.13
CA LEU A 279 4.34 -35.90 -22.90
C LEU A 279 3.14 -36.45 -22.13
N THR A 280 2.17 -35.61 -21.72
CA THR A 280 0.95 -36.06 -21.05
C THR A 280 -0.23 -35.19 -21.46
N GLY A 281 -1.00 -35.60 -22.45
CA GLY A 281 -2.25 -34.90 -22.79
C GLY A 281 -2.68 -35.06 -24.24
N GLY A 282 -2.68 -36.29 -24.75
CA GLY A 282 -3.62 -36.62 -25.81
C GLY A 282 -5.03 -36.54 -25.22
N HIS A 283 -5.86 -35.69 -25.81
CA HIS A 283 -7.30 -35.86 -25.77
C HIS A 283 -7.72 -36.50 -27.08
#